data_AF-A0A7S4Q8D1-F1
#
_entry.id   AF-A0A7S4Q8D1-F1
#
_cell.length_a   1.000
_cell.length_b   1.000
_cell.length_c   1.000
_cell.angle_alpha   90.00
_cell.angle_beta   90.00
_cell.angle_gamma   90.00
#
_symmetry.space_group_name_H-M   'P 1'
#
loop_
_entity.id
_entity.type
_entity.pdbx_description
1 polymer ?
#
loop_
_entity_poly.entity_id
_entity_poly.type
_entity_poly.pdbx_seq_one_letter_code
_entity_poly.pdbx_strand_id
1 'polypeptide(L)'
;LKLRSKPVCSDNPRVWFWVGGGHMSHPVGPRGGQEVLERLSGPTRAGARYAGWDSAILELRVDGFTLELWRFYEAWRVPTEPGQQEGLQGGEAAPGDASFRAPAQPRASVLHREETRVEYAGAFQVHEVPALRLSGFRRSGLNQAYVKQPELQMGGLPTWWSEDGRYFIYFAEEYRHWKVNALRSGGGDGMRAVRPGGLRAGRGFAHSGALGLGPERSTRTAALEALCHAEGWFEVSAGEWEPLQPELSAARAWALELDASSMSSEELLACGEDSSRERRSGGPCRLRGLRFTGATGGRVALFLPAVSGALEEELVFPAQAAGDQTPEDGEAEEDVGPGASGDPDVLLLEPLRESRL
;
A
#
# COMPACT_ATOMS: atom_id res chain seq x y z
N LEU A 1 -7.64 31.90 29.86
CA LEU A 1 -7.88 30.62 30.56
C LEU A 1 -6.54 29.94 30.82
N LYS A 2 -6.11 29.84 32.09
CA LYS A 2 -4.85 29.18 32.49
C LYS A 2 -5.15 27.71 32.82
N LEU A 3 -4.68 26.78 31.99
CA LEU A 3 -4.69 25.35 32.30
C LEU A 3 -3.38 24.99 33.01
N ARG A 4 -3.49 24.54 34.27
CA ARG A 4 -2.40 23.92 35.01
C ARG A 4 -2.42 22.42 34.73
N SER A 5 -1.31 21.88 34.27
CA SER A 5 -1.07 20.42 34.23
C SER A 5 -0.66 19.93 35.63
N LYS A 6 -1.27 18.84 36.08
CA LYS A 6 -0.76 17.99 37.16
C LYS A 6 -0.22 16.70 36.53
N PRO A 7 0.88 16.13 37.03
CA PRO A 7 1.34 14.82 36.59
C PRO A 7 0.50 13.74 37.28
N VAL A 8 0.04 12.76 36.50
CA VAL A 8 -0.58 11.53 37.02
C VAL A 8 0.46 10.43 36.83
N CYS A 9 0.81 9.79 37.94
CA CYS A 9 1.66 8.60 37.99
C CYS A 9 1.04 7.44 37.20
N SER A 10 1.94 6.62 36.68
CA SER A 10 1.71 5.35 36.01
C SER A 10 0.71 4.45 36.73
N ASP A 11 -0.40 4.16 36.05
CA ASP A 11 -1.13 2.91 36.19
C ASP A 11 -1.54 2.44 34.80
N ASN A 12 -1.27 1.17 34.54
CA ASN A 12 -1.38 0.48 33.27
C ASN A 12 -2.81 0.65 32.67
N PRO A 13 -3.00 1.37 31.55
CA PRO A 13 -4.32 1.52 30.98
C PRO A 13 -4.71 0.18 30.36
N ARG A 14 -5.69 -0.51 30.97
CA ARG A 14 -6.46 -1.54 30.28
C ARG A 14 -7.11 -0.88 29.08
N VAL A 15 -6.51 -1.06 27.90
CA VAL A 15 -7.09 -0.66 26.63
C VAL A 15 -8.29 -1.57 26.41
N TRP A 16 -9.48 -1.01 26.56
CA TRP A 16 -10.71 -1.68 26.20
C TRP A 16 -10.83 -1.65 24.69
N PHE A 17 -10.76 -2.81 24.04
CA PHE A 17 -11.14 -2.94 22.65
C PHE A 17 -12.64 -2.72 22.55
N TRP A 18 -13.05 -1.63 21.88
CA TRP A 18 -14.45 -1.46 21.50
C TRP A 18 -14.71 -2.34 20.29
N VAL A 19 -15.04 -3.60 20.55
CA VAL A 19 -15.66 -4.49 19.55
C VAL A 19 -17.08 -3.95 19.36
N GLY A 20 -17.36 -3.46 18.15
CA GLY A 20 -18.65 -2.88 17.83
C GLY A 20 -19.81 -3.82 18.18
N GLY A 21 -20.62 -3.43 19.16
CA GLY A 21 -22.01 -3.83 19.31
C GLY A 21 -22.31 -5.32 19.41
N GLY A 22 -21.93 -5.98 20.50
CA GLY A 22 -22.44 -7.30 20.85
C GLY A 22 -21.87 -7.80 22.17
N HIS A 23 -22.68 -7.77 23.24
CA HIS A 23 -22.36 -8.44 24.51
C HIS A 23 -22.16 -9.94 24.24
N MET A 24 -20.91 -10.40 24.19
CA MET A 24 -20.57 -11.83 24.20
C MET A 24 -19.86 -12.16 25.50
N SER A 25 -20.59 -12.79 26.41
CA SER A 25 -20.05 -13.49 27.56
C SER A 25 -20.19 -14.99 27.30
N HIS A 26 -19.11 -15.66 26.91
CA HIS A 26 -18.99 -17.10 27.04
C HIS A 26 -17.61 -17.46 27.60
N PRO A 27 -17.52 -18.35 28.60
CA PRO A 27 -16.25 -18.89 29.03
C PRO A 27 -15.85 -20.03 28.09
N VAL A 28 -14.79 -19.83 27.30
CA VAL A 28 -14.16 -20.90 26.52
C VAL A 28 -13.09 -21.54 27.40
N GLY A 29 -13.18 -22.86 27.57
CA GLY A 29 -12.23 -23.65 28.36
C GLY A 29 -10.83 -23.76 27.72
N PRO A 30 -9.85 -24.33 28.43
CA PRO A 30 -8.44 -24.23 28.09
C PRO A 30 -8.08 -25.22 26.98
N ARG A 31 -8.08 -24.76 25.74
CA ARG A 31 -7.14 -25.26 24.74
C ARG A 31 -6.06 -24.21 24.61
N GLY A 32 -4.79 -24.60 24.76
CA GLY A 32 -3.62 -23.71 24.69
C GLY A 32 -3.36 -23.11 23.32
N GLY A 33 -4.40 -22.68 22.61
CA GLY A 33 -4.29 -21.78 21.47
C GLY A 33 -4.23 -20.35 21.98
N GLN A 34 -3.29 -19.57 21.47
CA GLN A 34 -3.26 -18.13 21.71
C GLN A 34 -4.59 -17.51 21.24
N GLU A 35 -5.17 -16.66 22.07
CA GLU A 35 -6.41 -15.97 21.77
C GLU A 35 -6.17 -14.94 20.65
N VAL A 36 -6.75 -15.17 19.49
CA VAL A 36 -6.73 -14.22 18.36
C VAL A 36 -7.76 -13.14 18.65
N LEU A 37 -7.29 -11.90 18.81
CA LEU A 37 -8.12 -10.72 19.05
C LEU A 37 -8.85 -10.30 17.78
N GLU A 38 -8.13 -10.30 16.65
CA GLU A 38 -8.66 -9.89 15.37
C GLU A 38 -7.86 -10.51 14.24
N ARG A 39 -8.56 -10.91 13.17
CA ARG A 39 -7.96 -11.39 11.93
C ARG A 39 -8.42 -10.54 10.77
N LEU A 40 -7.48 -10.09 9.96
CA LEU A 40 -7.71 -9.22 8.81
C LEU A 40 -7.10 -9.90 7.57
N SER A 41 -7.77 -9.77 6.42
CA SER A 41 -7.29 -10.33 5.15
C SER A 41 -7.40 -9.33 4.01
N GLY A 42 -6.46 -9.37 3.08
CA GLY A 42 -6.45 -8.55 1.87
C GLY A 42 -5.45 -9.09 0.84
N PRO A 43 -5.07 -8.31 -0.19
CA PRO A 43 -5.69 -7.05 -0.56
C PRO A 43 -7.14 -7.28 -1.02
N THR A 44 -8.04 -6.41 -0.59
CA THR A 44 -9.43 -6.46 -1.06
C THR A 44 -9.49 -6.15 -2.56
N ARG A 45 -10.20 -6.97 -3.35
CA ARG A 45 -10.36 -6.76 -4.82
C ARG A 45 -10.94 -5.39 -5.20
N ALA A 46 -11.54 -4.68 -4.25
CA ALA A 46 -12.31 -3.45 -4.46
C ALA A 46 -11.47 -2.18 -4.81
N GLY A 47 -10.29 -2.32 -5.41
CA GLY A 47 -9.66 -1.21 -6.17
C GLY A 47 -8.20 -0.93 -5.82
N ALA A 48 -7.41 -1.99 -5.69
CA ALA A 48 -6.09 -1.88 -5.14
C ALA A 48 -5.17 -3.01 -5.62
N ARG A 49 -4.63 -2.92 -6.84
CA ARG A 49 -3.40 -3.68 -7.18
C ARG A 49 -2.20 -2.99 -6.51
N TYR A 50 -2.29 -2.79 -5.19
CA TYR A 50 -1.26 -2.13 -4.42
C TYR A 50 -0.33 -3.21 -3.87
N ALA A 51 0.96 -2.98 -4.01
CA ALA A 51 2.06 -3.75 -3.43
C ALA A 51 2.49 -5.07 -4.10
N GLY A 52 1.89 -5.46 -5.24
CA GLY A 52 2.31 -6.70 -5.91
C GLY A 52 2.11 -7.98 -5.09
N TRP A 53 1.44 -7.87 -3.93
CA TRP A 53 1.02 -8.99 -3.10
C TRP A 53 -0.37 -9.45 -3.53
N ASP A 54 -0.55 -10.75 -3.67
CA ASP A 54 -1.81 -11.38 -4.05
C ASP A 54 -2.68 -11.70 -2.84
N SER A 55 -2.06 -11.91 -1.68
CA SER A 55 -2.74 -12.16 -0.41
C SER A 55 -1.94 -11.63 0.78
N ALA A 56 -2.65 -11.22 1.81
CA ALA A 56 -2.11 -10.76 3.08
C ALA A 56 -3.06 -11.18 4.22
N ILE A 57 -2.50 -11.69 5.31
CA ILE A 57 -3.23 -12.05 6.53
C ILE A 57 -2.53 -11.39 7.71
N LEU A 58 -3.24 -10.51 8.42
CA LEU A 58 -2.78 -9.92 9.68
C LEU A 58 -3.61 -10.51 10.82
N GLU A 59 -2.94 -11.20 11.73
CA GLU A 59 -3.53 -11.68 12.99
C GLU A 59 -2.98 -10.86 14.15
N LEU A 60 -3.89 -10.24 14.90
CA LEU A 60 -3.61 -9.56 16.16
C LEU A 60 -3.96 -10.52 17.29
N ARG A 61 -3.01 -10.77 18.19
CA ARG A 61 -3.14 -11.67 19.35
C ARG A 61 -2.89 -10.89 20.64
N VAL A 62 -3.17 -11.48 21.80
CA VAL A 62 -2.93 -10.81 23.09
C VAL A 62 -1.43 -10.51 23.31
N ASP A 63 -0.55 -11.34 22.76
CA ASP A 63 0.89 -11.33 22.99
C ASP A 63 1.71 -10.81 21.79
N GLY A 64 1.06 -10.43 20.69
CA GLY A 64 1.76 -9.92 19.52
C GLY A 64 0.91 -9.92 18.27
N PHE A 65 1.57 -9.85 17.12
CA PHE A 65 0.94 -9.97 15.81
C PHE A 65 1.75 -10.90 14.92
N THR A 66 1.07 -11.45 13.91
CA THR A 66 1.69 -12.08 12.75
C THR A 66 1.10 -11.48 11.48
N LEU A 67 1.95 -11.10 10.53
CA LEU A 67 1.55 -10.65 9.21
C LEU A 67 2.19 -11.55 8.16
N GLU A 68 1.36 -12.27 7.42
CA GLU A 68 1.79 -13.07 6.28
C GLU A 68 1.42 -12.39 4.98
N LEU A 69 2.39 -12.20 4.10
CA LEU A 69 2.23 -11.66 2.76
C LEU A 69 2.58 -12.74 1.75
N TRP A 70 1.80 -12.84 0.68
CA TRP A 70 1.95 -13.83 -0.36
C TRP A 70 1.87 -13.16 -1.73
N ARG A 71 2.86 -13.45 -2.56
CA ARG A 71 2.90 -13.09 -3.97
C ARG A 71 3.06 -14.37 -4.78
N PHE A 72 2.24 -14.53 -5.79
CA PHE A 72 2.19 -15.69 -6.65
C PHE A 72 2.21 -15.24 -8.10
N TYR A 73 3.20 -15.71 -8.84
CA TYR A 73 3.30 -15.53 -10.28
C TYR A 73 3.45 -16.89 -10.94
N GLU A 74 2.63 -17.15 -11.95
CA GLU A 74 2.65 -18.40 -12.70
C GLU A 74 2.55 -18.12 -14.20
N ALA A 75 3.51 -18.65 -14.95
CA ALA A 75 3.51 -18.62 -16.39
C ALA A 75 3.43 -20.05 -16.95
N TRP A 76 2.50 -20.23 -17.87
CA TRP A 76 2.23 -21.50 -18.52
C TRP A 76 2.78 -21.45 -19.94
N ARG A 77 3.46 -22.52 -20.37
CA ARG A 77 3.75 -22.72 -21.79
C ARG A 77 2.79 -23.77 -22.32
N VAL A 78 2.02 -23.40 -23.33
CA VAL A 78 1.33 -24.39 -24.15
C VAL A 78 2.40 -24.97 -25.08
N PRO A 79 2.73 -26.27 -24.99
CA PRO A 79 3.67 -26.87 -25.93
C PRO A 79 3.09 -26.74 -27.33
N THR A 80 3.72 -25.93 -28.19
CA THR A 80 3.43 -25.91 -29.62
C THR A 80 4.20 -27.07 -30.24
N GLU A 81 3.51 -28.08 -30.77
CA GLU A 81 4.20 -29.12 -31.53
C GLU A 81 4.91 -28.47 -32.74
N PRO A 82 6.21 -28.72 -32.95
CA PRO A 82 6.92 -28.23 -34.13
C PRO A 82 6.27 -28.82 -35.38
N GLY A 83 5.46 -28.01 -36.07
CA GLY A 83 4.67 -28.41 -37.25
C GLY A 83 3.21 -27.95 -37.21
N GLN A 84 2.64 -27.59 -36.06
CA GLN A 84 1.23 -27.22 -35.95
C GLN A 84 0.92 -25.75 -36.31
N GLN A 85 1.95 -24.89 -36.41
CA GLN A 85 1.78 -23.49 -36.82
C GLN A 85 1.54 -23.33 -38.33
N GLU A 86 1.94 -24.28 -39.16
CA GLU A 86 1.84 -24.15 -40.63
C GLU A 86 0.43 -24.47 -41.16
N GLY A 87 -0.45 -25.12 -40.37
CA GLY A 87 -1.78 -25.56 -40.82
C GLY A 87 -2.95 -24.59 -40.55
N LEU A 88 -2.74 -23.50 -39.82
CA LEU A 88 -3.81 -22.55 -39.47
C LEU A 88 -4.04 -21.45 -40.52
N GLN A 89 -3.25 -21.43 -41.59
CA GLN A 89 -3.47 -20.56 -42.74
C GLN A 89 -4.07 -21.35 -43.90
N GLY A 90 -5.41 -21.36 -44.03
CA GLY A 90 -6.04 -21.47 -45.35
C GLY A 90 -6.67 -22.80 -45.79
N GLY A 91 -7.20 -23.62 -44.88
CA GLY A 91 -8.04 -24.77 -45.28
C GLY A 91 -9.55 -24.44 -45.25
N GLU A 92 -10.15 -24.09 -46.39
CA GLU A 92 -11.61 -24.12 -46.56
C GLU A 92 -12.11 -25.57 -46.38
N ALA A 93 -12.75 -25.86 -45.25
CA ALA A 93 -13.25 -27.19 -44.95
C ALA A 93 -14.51 -27.50 -45.78
N ALA A 94 -14.44 -28.55 -46.60
CA ALA A 94 -15.58 -29.10 -47.30
C ALA A 94 -16.62 -29.68 -46.30
N PRO A 95 -17.92 -29.44 -46.51
CA PRO A 95 -18.97 -29.86 -45.59
C PRO A 95 -19.33 -31.32 -45.83
N GLY A 96 -18.88 -32.24 -44.97
CA GLY A 96 -19.38 -33.61 -45.02
C GLY A 96 -18.53 -34.69 -44.37
N ASP A 97 -18.20 -34.55 -43.08
CA ASP A 97 -18.14 -35.74 -42.21
C ASP A 97 -18.07 -35.32 -40.73
N ALA A 98 -19.19 -35.54 -40.03
CA ALA A 98 -19.42 -35.04 -38.67
C ALA A 98 -19.01 -36.06 -37.60
N SER A 99 -17.77 -36.57 -37.65
CA SER A 99 -17.17 -37.28 -36.51
C SER A 99 -16.16 -36.38 -35.80
N PHE A 100 -16.69 -35.42 -35.03
CA PHE A 100 -15.91 -34.55 -34.14
C PHE A 100 -15.25 -35.41 -33.04
N ARG A 101 -14.07 -35.96 -33.32
CA ARG A 101 -13.16 -36.37 -32.25
C ARG A 101 -12.68 -35.09 -31.58
N ALA A 102 -13.08 -34.89 -30.33
CA ALA A 102 -12.55 -33.80 -29.51
C ALA A 102 -11.02 -33.84 -29.59
N PRO A 103 -10.35 -32.76 -30.02
CA PRO A 103 -8.89 -32.73 -30.05
C PRO A 103 -8.39 -33.01 -28.64
N ALA A 104 -7.40 -33.90 -28.53
CA ALA A 104 -6.73 -34.15 -27.26
C ALA A 104 -6.23 -32.80 -26.73
N GLN A 105 -6.77 -32.37 -25.58
CA GLN A 105 -6.38 -31.10 -24.99
C GLN A 105 -4.87 -31.14 -24.72
N PRO A 106 -4.07 -30.23 -25.30
CA PRO A 106 -2.65 -30.17 -25.00
C PRO A 106 -2.50 -29.97 -23.50
N ARG A 107 -1.73 -30.85 -22.86
CA ARG A 107 -1.40 -30.71 -21.43
C ARG A 107 -0.47 -29.51 -21.32
N ALA A 108 -0.99 -28.39 -20.84
CA ALA A 108 -0.17 -27.25 -20.46
C ALA A 108 0.82 -27.73 -19.39
N SER A 109 2.11 -27.46 -19.60
CA SER A 109 3.14 -27.65 -18.58
C SER A 109 3.44 -26.29 -17.96
N VAL A 110 3.48 -26.22 -16.63
CA VAL A 110 3.98 -25.04 -15.91
C VAL A 110 5.40 -24.79 -16.40
N LEU A 111 5.65 -23.62 -16.98
CA LEU A 111 6.98 -23.24 -17.41
C LEU A 111 7.77 -22.66 -16.22
N HIS A 112 7.05 -21.88 -15.41
CA HIS A 112 7.65 -21.00 -14.43
C HIS A 112 6.63 -20.67 -13.35
N ARG A 113 6.97 -20.94 -12.09
CA ARG A 113 6.21 -20.50 -10.92
C ARG A 113 7.16 -19.79 -9.97
N GLU A 114 6.77 -18.59 -9.55
CA GLU A 114 7.39 -17.81 -8.50
C GLU A 114 6.39 -17.63 -7.38
N GLU A 115 6.79 -17.98 -6.17
CA GLU A 115 6.01 -17.72 -4.97
C GLU A 115 6.91 -17.07 -3.94
N THR A 116 6.51 -15.89 -3.48
CA THR A 116 7.21 -15.17 -2.43
C THR A 116 6.28 -15.10 -1.24
N ARG A 117 6.73 -15.62 -0.10
CA ARG A 117 6.04 -15.52 1.18
C ARG A 117 6.89 -14.69 2.12
N VAL A 118 6.31 -13.67 2.73
CA VAL A 118 6.97 -12.89 3.79
C VAL A 118 6.14 -12.95 5.05
N GLU A 119 6.77 -13.33 6.15
CA GLU A 119 6.15 -13.36 7.46
C GLU A 119 6.83 -12.36 8.39
N TYR A 120 6.04 -11.47 8.99
CA TYR A 120 6.47 -10.60 10.08
C TYR A 120 5.81 -11.06 11.38
N ALA A 121 6.58 -11.05 12.46
CA ALA A 121 6.05 -11.30 13.79
C ALA A 121 6.68 -10.36 14.81
N GLY A 122 5.89 -9.92 15.78
CA GLY A 122 6.37 -9.02 16.83
C GLY A 122 5.27 -8.48 17.72
N ALA A 123 5.55 -7.34 18.35
CA ALA A 123 4.61 -6.67 19.24
C ALA A 123 3.84 -5.58 18.48
N PHE A 124 2.66 -5.22 18.98
CA PHE A 124 1.93 -4.09 18.43
C PHE A 124 1.34 -3.19 19.51
N GLN A 125 1.11 -1.94 19.11
CA GLN A 125 0.42 -0.95 19.92
C GLN A 125 -0.70 -0.33 19.11
N VAL A 126 -1.85 -0.13 19.74
CA VAL A 126 -2.99 0.54 19.14
C VAL A 126 -3.27 1.80 19.91
N HIS A 127 -3.27 2.93 19.23
CA HIS A 127 -3.59 4.21 19.85
C HIS A 127 -4.40 5.08 18.90
N GLU A 128 -5.19 5.97 19.48
CA GLU A 128 -6.00 6.89 18.71
C GLU A 128 -5.15 8.04 18.17
N VAL A 129 -5.38 8.43 16.91
CA VAL A 129 -4.71 9.54 16.25
C VAL A 129 -5.71 10.53 15.65
N PRO A 130 -5.41 11.84 15.69
CA PRO A 130 -6.21 12.85 15.03
C PRO A 130 -6.27 12.61 13.52
N ALA A 131 -7.46 12.77 12.94
CA ALA A 131 -7.68 12.72 11.50
C ALA A 131 -8.48 13.95 11.03
N LEU A 132 -8.39 14.25 9.74
CA LEU A 132 -9.15 15.31 9.08
C LEU A 132 -10.04 14.70 8.01
N ARG A 133 -11.34 14.96 8.04
CA ARG A 133 -12.25 14.58 6.95
C ARG A 133 -12.44 15.74 6.00
N LEU A 134 -12.17 15.46 4.73
CA LEU A 134 -12.45 16.35 3.63
C LEU A 134 -13.78 15.98 2.98
N SER A 135 -14.56 16.98 2.58
CA SER A 135 -15.75 16.84 1.74
C SER A 135 -15.84 17.99 0.74
N GLY A 136 -16.70 17.88 -0.28
CA GLY A 136 -16.93 18.93 -1.27
C GLY A 136 -16.11 18.83 -2.57
N PHE A 137 -15.22 17.85 -2.70
CA PHE A 137 -14.57 17.52 -3.98
C PHE A 137 -15.55 16.82 -4.92
N ARG A 138 -15.38 17.03 -6.23
CA ARG A 138 -16.16 16.32 -7.27
C ARG A 138 -15.74 14.87 -7.37
N ARG A 139 -14.44 14.59 -7.22
CA ARG A 139 -13.91 13.23 -7.13
C ARG A 139 -14.24 12.65 -5.76
N SER A 140 -15.19 11.72 -5.74
CA SER A 140 -15.67 11.07 -4.52
C SER A 140 -14.56 10.44 -3.67
N GLY A 141 -13.52 9.89 -4.30
CA GLY A 141 -12.35 9.34 -3.61
C GLY A 141 -11.54 10.38 -2.81
N LEU A 142 -11.68 11.68 -3.05
CA LEU A 142 -11.01 12.70 -2.23
C LEU A 142 -11.80 13.05 -0.96
N ASN A 143 -13.11 12.75 -0.94
CA ASN A 143 -14.04 13.09 0.14
C ASN A 143 -14.00 12.08 1.29
N GLN A 144 -12.83 11.95 1.91
CA GLN A 144 -12.60 10.94 2.95
C GLN A 144 -11.76 11.49 4.10
N ALA A 145 -11.54 10.65 5.11
CA ALA A 145 -10.68 11.00 6.23
C ALA A 145 -9.21 10.76 5.89
N TYR A 146 -8.34 11.64 6.40
CA TYR A 146 -6.91 11.63 6.21
C TYR A 146 -6.20 11.67 7.56
N VAL A 147 -5.18 10.83 7.71
CA VAL A 147 -4.31 10.78 8.88
C VAL A 147 -2.92 11.26 8.52
N LYS A 148 -2.34 12.03 9.42
CA LYS A 148 -0.98 12.53 9.29
C LYS A 148 0.04 11.39 9.42
N GLN A 149 1.01 11.34 8.52
CA GLN A 149 2.17 10.45 8.56
C GLN A 149 3.44 11.29 8.79
N PRO A 150 3.92 11.45 10.04
CA PRO A 150 5.10 12.26 10.35
C PRO A 150 6.40 11.75 9.73
N GLU A 151 6.48 10.44 9.48
CA GLU A 151 7.66 9.75 8.94
C GLU A 151 7.80 9.95 7.43
N LEU A 152 6.69 10.24 6.74
CA LEU A 152 6.64 10.46 5.30
C LEU A 152 6.54 11.97 5.04
N GLN A 153 7.67 12.60 4.71
CA GLN A 153 7.77 14.04 4.52
C GLN A 153 8.03 14.41 3.07
N MET A 154 7.46 15.55 2.65
CA MET A 154 7.60 16.17 1.34
C MET A 154 7.76 17.67 1.54
N GLY A 155 8.85 18.26 1.02
CA GLY A 155 9.17 19.67 1.26
C GLY A 155 9.35 19.99 2.75
N GLY A 156 9.97 19.07 3.51
CA GLY A 156 10.16 19.18 4.97
C GLY A 156 8.88 19.11 5.79
N LEU A 157 7.71 18.89 5.17
CA LEU A 157 6.42 18.80 5.85
C LEU A 157 5.82 17.39 5.77
N PRO A 158 5.13 16.97 6.83
CA PRO A 158 4.50 15.65 6.89
C PRO A 158 3.33 15.53 5.91
N THR A 159 3.17 14.34 5.35
CA THR A 159 2.08 13.99 4.44
C THR A 159 0.82 13.55 5.18
N TRP A 160 -0.33 13.64 4.52
CA TRP A 160 -1.62 13.17 5.04
C TRP A 160 -2.18 12.09 4.13
N TRP A 161 -2.62 10.97 4.68
CA TRP A 161 -2.99 9.79 3.91
C TRP A 161 -4.43 9.41 4.15
N SER A 162 -5.12 9.14 3.05
CA SER A 162 -6.52 8.73 3.02
C SER A 162 -6.79 7.39 3.70
N GLU A 163 -8.05 7.19 4.10
CA GLU A 163 -8.54 5.93 4.68
C GLU A 163 -8.39 4.70 3.79
N ASP A 164 -8.42 4.88 2.47
CA ASP A 164 -8.18 3.81 1.51
C ASP A 164 -6.72 3.73 1.03
N GLY A 165 -5.83 4.58 1.56
CA GLY A 165 -4.42 4.64 1.18
C GLY A 165 -4.17 5.05 -0.27
N ARG A 166 -5.20 5.44 -1.03
CA ARG A 166 -5.08 5.72 -2.47
C ARG A 166 -4.64 7.13 -2.77
N TYR A 167 -4.93 8.04 -1.86
CA TYR A 167 -4.61 9.46 -1.98
C TYR A 167 -3.77 9.93 -0.82
N PHE A 168 -2.90 10.87 -1.11
CA PHE A 168 -2.13 11.57 -0.10
C PHE A 168 -2.09 13.07 -0.40
N ILE A 169 -2.01 13.85 0.67
CA ILE A 169 -1.85 15.31 0.64
C ILE A 169 -0.43 15.61 1.06
N TYR A 170 0.24 16.44 0.28
CA TYR A 170 1.62 16.83 0.52
C TYR A 170 1.80 18.32 0.25
N PHE A 171 2.84 18.91 0.84
CA PHE A 171 3.19 20.29 0.59
C PHE A 171 4.15 20.35 -0.60
N ALA A 172 3.77 21.07 -1.65
CA ALA A 172 4.64 21.32 -2.79
C ALA A 172 5.39 22.64 -2.57
N GLU A 173 6.63 22.52 -2.09
CA GLU A 173 7.47 23.64 -1.69
C GLU A 173 7.67 24.68 -2.79
N GLU A 174 7.88 24.23 -4.04
CA GLU A 174 8.05 25.08 -5.23
C GLU A 174 6.91 26.09 -5.42
N TYR A 175 5.67 25.67 -5.12
CA TYR A 175 4.46 26.46 -5.33
C TYR A 175 3.86 27.00 -4.02
N ARG A 176 4.46 26.63 -2.88
CA ARG A 176 3.99 26.98 -1.53
C ARG A 176 2.50 26.68 -1.29
N HIS A 177 2.03 25.52 -1.73
CA HIS A 177 0.65 25.10 -1.52
C HIS A 177 0.53 23.60 -1.25
N TRP A 178 -0.62 23.18 -0.75
CA TRP A 178 -0.94 21.76 -0.57
C TRP A 178 -1.44 21.17 -1.88
N LYS A 179 -1.01 19.95 -2.21
CA LYS A 179 -1.49 19.18 -3.35
C LYS A 179 -2.05 17.85 -2.87
N VAL A 180 -3.08 17.37 -3.55
CA VAL A 180 -3.64 16.02 -3.38
C VAL A 180 -3.32 15.21 -4.61
N ASN A 181 -2.67 14.07 -4.43
CA ASN A 181 -2.31 13.16 -5.52
C ASN A 181 -2.76 11.74 -5.19
N ALA A 182 -2.90 10.88 -6.20
CA ALA A 182 -2.99 9.46 -5.94
C ALA A 182 -1.59 8.89 -5.70
N LEU A 183 -1.53 7.86 -4.85
CA LEU A 183 -0.36 7.02 -4.68
C LEU A 183 0.04 6.35 -5.99
N ARG A 184 -0.91 5.98 -6.85
CA ARG A 184 -0.64 5.50 -8.22
C ARG A 184 -1.59 6.14 -9.22
N SER A 185 -1.02 6.77 -10.25
CA SER A 185 -1.77 7.35 -11.36
C SER A 185 -1.34 6.68 -12.66
N GLY A 186 -2.26 5.97 -13.35
CA GLY A 186 -2.14 5.57 -14.76
C GLY A 186 -0.78 5.04 -15.24
N GLY A 187 -0.07 4.25 -14.43
CA GLY A 187 1.23 3.66 -14.79
C GLY A 187 2.46 4.25 -14.10
N GLY A 188 2.30 5.09 -13.08
CA GLY A 188 3.41 5.65 -12.31
C GLY A 188 3.18 5.64 -10.80
N ASP A 189 4.31 5.71 -10.11
CA ASP A 189 4.47 5.88 -8.68
C ASP A 189 4.24 7.37 -8.33
N GLY A 190 3.23 7.62 -7.51
CA GLY A 190 2.75 8.96 -7.17
C GLY A 190 3.63 9.70 -6.19
N MET A 191 4.30 9.02 -5.26
CA MET A 191 5.17 9.65 -4.27
C MET A 191 6.55 9.96 -4.87
N ARG A 192 7.16 9.04 -5.63
CA ARG A 192 8.36 9.31 -6.44
C ARG A 192 8.12 10.44 -7.45
N ALA A 193 6.94 10.47 -8.08
CA ALA A 193 6.55 11.52 -9.02
C ALA A 193 6.57 12.93 -8.40
N VAL A 194 6.36 13.06 -7.10
CA VAL A 194 6.28 14.38 -6.43
C VAL A 194 7.54 14.76 -5.67
N ARG A 195 8.55 13.88 -5.62
CA ARG A 195 9.87 14.18 -5.04
C ARG A 195 10.64 15.16 -5.93
N PRO A 196 11.56 15.96 -5.36
CA PRO A 196 12.50 16.75 -6.17
C PRO A 196 13.19 15.87 -7.22
N GLY A 197 13.21 16.32 -8.47
CA GLY A 197 13.77 15.55 -9.60
C GLY A 197 12.82 14.52 -10.23
N GLY A 198 11.59 14.37 -9.74
CA GLY A 198 10.60 13.47 -10.32
C GLY A 198 10.26 13.85 -11.78
N LEU A 199 10.50 12.93 -12.72
CA LEU A 199 10.33 13.12 -14.18
C LEU A 199 8.89 13.45 -14.61
N ARG A 200 7.92 13.26 -13.73
CA ARG A 200 6.52 13.59 -13.96
C ARG A 200 5.95 14.08 -12.64
N ALA A 201 6.01 15.37 -12.37
CA ALA A 201 5.16 15.96 -11.34
C ALA A 201 3.72 15.50 -11.67
N GLY A 202 3.20 14.55 -10.88
CA GLY A 202 1.89 13.96 -11.15
C GLY A 202 0.89 15.09 -11.36
N ARG A 203 0.00 14.96 -12.36
CA ARG A 203 -1.12 15.88 -12.50
C ARG A 203 -1.99 15.71 -11.26
N GLY A 204 -1.67 16.44 -10.20
CA GLY A 204 -2.38 16.37 -8.93
C GLY A 204 -3.86 16.55 -9.17
N PHE A 205 -4.70 15.88 -8.38
CA PHE A 205 -6.14 15.99 -8.55
C PHE A 205 -6.68 17.29 -8.00
N ALA A 206 -6.06 17.77 -6.93
CA ALA A 206 -6.42 19.04 -6.32
C ALA A 206 -5.17 19.77 -5.82
N HIS A 207 -5.26 21.10 -5.74
CA HIS A 207 -4.29 21.90 -5.01
C HIS A 207 -4.98 23.04 -4.28
N SER A 208 -4.36 23.49 -3.19
CA SER A 208 -4.78 24.68 -2.48
C SER A 208 -4.29 25.94 -3.20
N GLY A 209 -4.84 27.10 -2.88
CA GLY A 209 -4.20 28.38 -3.18
C GLY A 209 -2.81 28.48 -2.54
N ALA A 210 -1.98 29.39 -3.04
CA ALA A 210 -0.68 29.67 -2.44
C ALA A 210 -0.87 30.13 -0.99
N LEU A 211 -0.08 29.56 -0.08
CA LEU A 211 -0.06 30.07 1.28
C LEU A 211 0.74 31.37 1.26
N GLY A 212 0.10 32.49 1.61
CA GLY A 212 0.77 33.77 1.87
C GLY A 212 1.71 33.75 3.08
N LEU A 213 2.10 32.57 3.55
CA LEU A 213 2.98 32.37 4.68
C LEU A 213 4.43 32.60 4.23
N GLY A 214 5.11 33.52 4.94
CA GLY A 214 6.55 33.66 4.84
C GLY A 214 7.27 32.37 5.26
N PRO A 215 8.54 32.18 4.84
CA PRO A 215 9.30 30.94 5.04
C PRO A 215 9.44 30.50 6.51
N GLU A 216 9.27 31.41 7.48
CA GLU A 216 9.51 31.12 8.89
C GLU A 216 8.33 30.51 9.67
N ARG A 217 7.14 30.38 9.06
CA ARG A 217 5.94 29.86 9.76
C ARG A 217 5.60 28.40 9.43
N SER A 218 6.57 27.57 9.02
CA SER A 218 6.39 26.13 8.75
C SER A 218 6.17 25.25 10.00
N THR A 219 5.54 25.78 11.05
CA THR A 219 5.25 24.96 12.23
C THR A 219 4.15 23.93 11.95
N ARG A 220 4.20 22.81 12.68
CA ARG A 220 3.25 21.69 12.60
C ARG A 220 1.78 22.12 12.68
N THR A 221 1.48 23.20 13.40
CA THR A 221 0.13 23.78 13.59
C THR A 221 -0.31 24.56 12.35
N ALA A 222 0.64 25.24 11.69
CA ALA A 222 0.38 26.00 10.47
C ALA A 222 -0.04 25.11 9.30
N ALA A 223 0.35 23.83 9.27
CA ALA A 223 -0.06 22.91 8.21
C ALA A 223 -1.58 22.64 8.20
N LEU A 224 -2.16 22.46 9.39
CA LEU A 224 -3.59 22.18 9.54
C LEU A 224 -4.41 23.46 9.30
N GLU A 225 -3.95 24.56 9.89
CA GLU A 225 -4.49 25.89 9.62
C GLU A 225 -4.40 26.24 8.13
N ALA A 226 -3.30 25.92 7.46
CA ALA A 226 -3.11 26.15 6.03
C ALA A 226 -4.05 25.33 5.16
N LEU A 227 -4.33 24.07 5.52
CA LEU A 227 -5.34 23.27 4.81
C LEU A 227 -6.74 23.89 4.96
N CYS A 228 -7.04 24.49 6.13
CA CYS A 228 -8.30 25.19 6.42
C CYS A 228 -8.39 26.61 5.83
N HIS A 229 -7.27 27.30 5.64
CA HIS A 229 -7.19 28.73 5.31
C HIS A 229 -6.55 29.04 3.96
N ALA A 230 -6.34 28.03 3.11
CA ALA A 230 -5.93 28.29 1.74
C ALA A 230 -6.92 29.23 1.04
N GLU A 231 -6.45 30.05 0.10
CA GLU A 231 -7.23 31.00 -0.71
C GLU A 231 -8.19 30.30 -1.70
N GLY A 232 -8.90 29.28 -1.24
CA GLY A 232 -9.64 28.33 -2.05
C GLY A 232 -8.80 27.09 -2.38
N TRP A 233 -9.51 26.07 -2.84
CA TRP A 233 -8.94 24.88 -3.46
C TRP A 233 -9.31 24.87 -4.94
N PHE A 234 -8.54 24.13 -5.73
CA PHE A 234 -8.81 23.88 -7.12
C PHE A 234 -8.77 22.37 -7.36
N GLU A 235 -9.64 21.86 -8.22
CA GLU A 235 -9.67 20.46 -8.63
C GLU A 235 -9.68 20.36 -10.15
N VAL A 236 -8.97 19.37 -10.68
CA VAL A 236 -9.02 19.08 -12.12
C VAL A 236 -10.34 18.39 -12.45
N SER A 237 -11.16 19.08 -13.24
CA SER A 237 -12.45 18.63 -13.75
C SER A 237 -12.47 18.80 -15.27
N ALA A 238 -12.73 17.73 -16.01
CA ALA A 238 -12.69 17.71 -17.48
C ALA A 238 -11.38 18.25 -18.11
N GLY A 239 -10.26 18.20 -17.37
CA GLY A 239 -8.96 18.70 -17.83
C GLY A 239 -8.68 20.16 -17.49
N GLU A 240 -9.62 20.86 -16.87
CA GLU A 240 -9.50 22.26 -16.44
C GLU A 240 -9.45 22.35 -14.90
N TRP A 241 -8.77 23.38 -14.39
CA TRP A 241 -8.74 23.66 -12.95
C TRP A 241 -9.94 24.50 -12.56
N GLU A 242 -10.81 23.95 -11.73
CA GLU A 242 -12.00 24.65 -11.27
C GLU A 242 -11.89 24.97 -9.77
N PRO A 243 -12.25 26.20 -9.34
CA PRO A 243 -12.23 26.56 -7.94
C PRO A 243 -13.29 25.78 -7.16
N LEU A 244 -12.95 25.36 -5.94
CA LEU A 244 -13.82 24.68 -5.00
C LEU A 244 -13.51 25.12 -3.56
N GLN A 245 -14.49 24.93 -2.68
CA GLN A 245 -14.34 25.15 -1.24
C GLN A 245 -14.67 23.84 -0.53
N PRO A 246 -13.66 23.03 -0.19
CA PRO A 246 -13.91 21.79 0.50
C PRO A 246 -14.28 22.10 1.94
N GLU A 247 -15.14 21.27 2.49
CA GLU A 247 -15.46 21.31 3.91
C GLU A 247 -14.46 20.44 4.66
N LEU A 248 -13.95 20.98 5.78
CA LEU A 248 -13.05 20.27 6.67
C LEU A 248 -13.76 20.00 7.99
N SER A 249 -13.72 18.76 8.44
CA SER A 249 -14.24 18.34 9.74
C SER A 249 -13.23 17.48 10.48
N ALA A 250 -13.28 17.52 11.81
CA ALA A 250 -12.48 16.65 12.64
C ALA A 250 -12.93 15.19 12.49
N ALA A 251 -11.98 14.26 12.39
CA ALA A 251 -12.22 12.83 12.36
C ALA A 251 -11.29 12.12 13.35
N ARG A 252 -11.57 10.84 13.61
CA ARG A 252 -10.77 9.99 14.50
C ARG A 252 -10.36 8.72 13.77
N ALA A 253 -9.11 8.35 13.93
CA ALA A 253 -8.57 7.10 13.44
C ALA A 253 -7.76 6.41 14.55
N TRP A 254 -7.43 5.15 14.32
CA TRP A 254 -6.59 4.34 15.17
C TRP A 254 -5.34 3.96 14.40
N ALA A 255 -4.19 4.27 14.95
CA ALA A 255 -2.90 3.82 14.44
C ALA A 255 -2.54 2.49 15.10
N LEU A 256 -2.13 1.52 14.28
CA LEU A 256 -1.55 0.26 14.68
C LEU A 256 -0.04 0.36 14.42
N GLU A 257 0.76 0.52 15.45
CA GLU A 257 2.23 0.48 15.34
C GLU A 257 2.66 -0.96 15.56
N LEU A 258 3.19 -1.59 14.51
CA LEU A 258 3.58 -3.00 14.48
C LEU A 258 5.11 -3.07 14.51
N ASP A 259 5.69 -3.37 15.67
CA ASP A 259 7.14 -3.54 15.84
C ASP A 259 7.50 -5.02 15.61
N ALA A 260 7.84 -5.36 14.36
CA ALA A 260 8.28 -6.70 13.99
C ALA A 260 9.67 -6.98 14.56
N SER A 261 9.77 -7.94 15.49
CA SER A 261 11.04 -8.43 16.01
C SER A 261 11.70 -9.42 15.05
N SER A 262 10.91 -10.04 14.17
CA SER A 262 11.38 -10.98 13.17
C SER A 262 10.66 -10.78 11.84
N MET A 263 11.41 -10.93 10.77
CA MET A 263 10.92 -11.03 9.39
C MET A 263 11.57 -12.28 8.76
N SER A 264 10.78 -13.09 8.08
CA SER A 264 11.27 -14.20 7.27
C SER A 264 10.72 -14.07 5.86
N SER A 265 11.52 -14.46 4.87
CA SER A 265 11.14 -14.47 3.46
C SER A 265 11.42 -15.86 2.88
N GLU A 266 10.47 -16.41 2.18
CA GLU A 266 10.59 -17.68 1.47
C GLU A 266 10.30 -17.41 -0.01
N GLU A 267 11.24 -17.80 -0.88
CA GLU A 267 11.10 -17.66 -2.32
C GLU A 267 11.17 -19.04 -2.96
N LEU A 268 10.03 -19.46 -3.49
CA LEU A 268 9.92 -20.68 -4.26
C LEU A 268 9.93 -20.31 -5.74
N LEU A 269 11.06 -20.59 -6.37
CA LEU A 269 11.20 -20.61 -7.83
C LEU A 269 11.10 -22.06 -8.28
N ALA A 270 10.15 -22.36 -9.16
CA ALA A 270 10.02 -23.65 -9.81
C ALA A 270 10.10 -23.46 -11.34
N CYS A 271 11.21 -23.92 -11.91
CA CYS A 271 11.50 -23.94 -13.34
C CYS A 271 11.87 -25.37 -13.74
N GLY A 272 10.89 -26.21 -14.08
CA GLY A 272 11.14 -27.63 -14.36
C GLY A 272 11.29 -28.48 -13.08
N GLU A 273 12.36 -29.28 -12.98
CA GLU A 273 12.58 -30.26 -11.88
C GLU A 273 13.35 -29.69 -10.67
N ASP A 274 13.92 -28.50 -10.77
CA ASP A 274 14.74 -27.88 -9.71
C ASP A 274 13.96 -26.85 -8.89
N SER A 275 14.24 -26.81 -7.57
CA SER A 275 13.39 -26.19 -6.56
C SER A 275 14.10 -25.24 -5.58
N SER A 276 13.34 -24.20 -5.20
CA SER A 276 13.27 -23.45 -3.92
C SER A 276 14.54 -22.89 -3.27
N ARG A 277 14.53 -21.59 -2.96
CA ARG A 277 15.54 -20.91 -2.15
C ARG A 277 14.87 -20.25 -0.95
N GLU A 278 15.00 -20.84 0.24
CA GLU A 278 14.59 -20.17 1.48
C GLU A 278 15.62 -19.08 1.83
N ARG A 279 15.20 -17.81 1.95
CA ARG A 279 16.08 -16.70 2.33
C ARG A 279 15.57 -16.03 3.60
N ARG A 280 16.11 -16.46 4.74
CA ARG A 280 15.90 -15.75 6.00
C ARG A 280 16.78 -14.51 6.05
N SER A 281 16.17 -13.35 5.81
CA SER A 281 16.76 -12.06 6.13
C SER A 281 15.74 -11.22 6.86
N GLY A 282 16.09 -10.73 8.06
CA GLY A 282 15.21 -9.85 8.80
C GLY A 282 15.87 -9.30 10.04
N GLY A 283 16.18 -8.00 10.04
CA GLY A 283 16.35 -7.22 11.26
C GLY A 283 14.99 -6.72 11.75
N PRO A 284 14.94 -6.07 12.93
CA PRO A 284 13.72 -5.45 13.42
C PRO A 284 13.20 -4.41 12.42
N CYS A 285 11.90 -4.41 12.14
CA CYS A 285 11.26 -3.40 11.30
C CYS A 285 9.94 -2.92 11.91
N ARG A 286 9.51 -1.71 11.54
CA ARG A 286 8.24 -1.14 11.99
C ARG A 286 7.29 -1.03 10.81
N LEU A 287 6.08 -1.57 10.97
CA LEU A 287 4.98 -1.36 10.05
C LEU A 287 3.91 -0.50 10.72
N ARG A 288 3.11 0.19 9.92
CA ARG A 288 2.07 1.08 10.43
C ARG A 288 0.74 0.78 9.79
N GLY A 289 -0.30 0.53 10.58
CA GLY A 289 -1.68 0.37 10.12
C GLY A 289 -2.53 1.58 10.49
N LEU A 290 -3.46 1.97 9.63
CA LEU A 290 -4.46 2.98 9.91
C LEU A 290 -5.86 2.39 9.81
N ARG A 291 -6.66 2.55 10.86
CA ARG A 291 -8.07 2.17 10.91
C ARG A 291 -8.94 3.38 11.17
N PHE A 292 -9.94 3.60 10.31
CA PHE A 292 -10.87 4.72 10.47
C PHE A 292 -12.16 4.26 11.12
N THR A 293 -12.74 5.12 11.94
CA THR A 293 -14.08 4.91 12.50
C THR A 293 -15.11 5.30 11.43
N GLY A 294 -15.99 4.37 11.01
CA GLY A 294 -17.11 4.67 10.12
C GLY A 294 -17.23 3.77 8.87
N ALA A 295 -17.42 4.41 7.71
CA ALA A 295 -17.90 3.80 6.45
C ALA A 295 -17.04 2.65 5.91
N THR A 296 -15.78 2.56 6.31
CA THR A 296 -14.84 1.53 5.85
C THR A 296 -15.02 0.18 6.52
N GLY A 297 -15.96 0.03 7.46
CA GLY A 297 -16.31 -1.27 8.05
C GLY A 297 -15.18 -1.91 8.87
N GLY A 298 -14.24 -1.11 9.39
CA GLY A 298 -13.11 -1.60 10.18
C GLY A 298 -11.87 -1.97 9.36
N ARG A 299 -11.83 -1.66 8.06
CA ARG A 299 -10.64 -1.84 7.22
C ARG A 299 -9.39 -1.18 7.82
N VAL A 300 -8.25 -1.81 7.57
CA VAL A 300 -6.91 -1.31 7.94
C VAL A 300 -6.12 -1.04 6.67
N ALA A 301 -5.65 0.20 6.51
CA ALA A 301 -4.62 0.56 5.54
C ALA A 301 -3.24 0.32 6.17
N LEU A 302 -2.57 -0.74 5.74
CA LEU A 302 -1.27 -1.17 6.26
C LEU A 302 -0.14 -0.70 5.34
N PHE A 303 0.76 0.11 5.88
CA PHE A 303 1.94 0.64 5.22
C PHE A 303 3.11 -0.31 5.47
N LEU A 304 3.56 -0.96 4.41
CA LEU A 304 4.72 -1.84 4.42
C LEU A 304 5.99 -1.00 4.25
N PRO A 305 7.11 -1.39 4.90
CA PRO A 305 8.40 -0.82 4.58
C PRO A 305 8.74 -1.12 3.11
N ALA A 306 9.47 -0.21 2.45
CA ALA A 306 10.02 -0.54 1.15
C ALA A 306 10.91 -1.78 1.31
N VAL A 307 10.61 -2.82 0.54
CA VAL A 307 11.45 -4.00 0.46
C VAL A 307 12.78 -3.53 -0.09
N SER A 308 13.84 -3.58 0.72
CA SER A 308 15.17 -3.09 0.28
C SER A 308 15.55 -3.79 -1.02
N GLY A 309 15.88 -3.01 -2.05
CA GLY A 309 16.07 -3.44 -3.45
C GLY A 309 17.10 -4.53 -3.71
N ALA A 310 17.72 -5.12 -2.67
CA ALA A 310 18.47 -6.36 -2.74
C ALA A 310 17.65 -7.56 -3.26
N LEU A 311 16.33 -7.42 -3.43
CA LEU A 311 15.47 -8.36 -4.15
C LEU A 311 15.20 -7.95 -5.61
N GLU A 312 15.25 -6.67 -5.96
CA GLU A 312 14.99 -6.20 -7.33
C GLU A 312 16.25 -6.27 -8.22
N GLU A 313 17.45 -6.07 -7.67
CA GLU A 313 18.70 -6.07 -8.45
C GLU A 313 19.13 -7.47 -8.96
N GLU A 314 18.69 -8.57 -8.34
CA GLU A 314 19.00 -9.95 -8.79
C GLU A 314 17.99 -10.50 -9.82
N LEU A 315 16.83 -9.85 -10.00
CA LEU A 315 15.77 -10.25 -10.95
C LEU A 315 15.86 -9.57 -12.31
N VAL A 316 16.94 -8.83 -12.57
CA VAL A 316 17.29 -8.46 -13.95
C VAL A 316 17.68 -9.74 -14.68
N PHE A 317 16.68 -10.42 -15.23
CA PHE A 317 16.87 -11.49 -16.21
C PHE A 317 17.94 -11.02 -17.21
N PRO A 318 18.89 -11.88 -17.61
CA PRO A 318 19.81 -11.52 -18.68
C PRO A 318 18.98 -11.26 -19.93
N ALA A 319 18.65 -9.99 -20.17
CA ALA A 319 18.19 -9.51 -21.45
C ALA A 319 19.28 -9.96 -22.41
N GLN A 320 18.92 -10.85 -23.34
CA GLN A 320 19.82 -11.40 -24.33
C GLN A 320 20.69 -10.28 -24.89
N ALA A 321 22.00 -10.43 -24.71
CA ALA A 321 23.01 -9.50 -25.18
C ALA A 321 22.81 -9.20 -26.66
N ALA A 322 22.31 -8.01 -26.96
CA ALA A 322 22.30 -7.45 -28.29
C ALA A 322 22.45 -5.93 -28.18
N GLY A 323 23.65 -5.43 -28.49
CA GLY A 323 23.86 -4.02 -28.80
C GLY A 323 24.81 -3.29 -27.86
N ASP A 324 26.08 -3.34 -28.22
CA ASP A 324 27.19 -2.47 -27.81
C ASP A 324 26.82 -0.98 -27.83
N GLN A 325 26.70 -0.34 -26.67
CA GLN A 325 26.71 1.13 -26.52
C GLN A 325 27.41 1.52 -25.21
N THR A 326 28.50 2.28 -25.36
CA THR A 326 29.25 2.99 -24.33
C THR A 326 28.50 4.25 -23.86
N PRO A 327 28.45 4.54 -22.55
CA PRO A 327 28.23 5.89 -22.06
C PRO A 327 29.46 6.39 -21.29
N GLU A 328 30.08 7.47 -21.79
CA GLU A 328 30.94 8.36 -21.01
C GLU A 328 30.17 9.66 -20.77
N ASP A 329 29.87 9.97 -19.51
CA ASP A 329 30.19 11.25 -18.86
C ASP A 329 29.51 11.27 -17.48
N GLY A 330 30.35 11.20 -16.44
CA GLY A 330 29.95 11.05 -15.05
C GLY A 330 29.60 12.40 -14.41
N GLU A 331 28.33 12.55 -14.05
CA GLU A 331 27.92 13.46 -12.98
C GLU A 331 28.04 12.73 -11.65
N ALA A 332 28.67 13.37 -10.66
CA ALA A 332 28.87 12.83 -9.33
C ALA A 332 27.51 12.62 -8.66
N GLU A 333 27.08 11.37 -8.52
CA GLU A 333 25.94 10.99 -7.67
C GLU A 333 26.24 11.45 -6.23
N GLU A 334 25.48 12.43 -5.76
CA GLU A 334 25.44 12.75 -4.34
C GLU A 334 25.04 11.48 -3.57
N ASP A 335 25.89 11.09 -2.62
CA ASP A 335 25.71 9.95 -1.71
C ASP A 335 24.49 10.20 -0.81
N VAL A 336 23.30 10.01 -1.37
CA VAL A 336 22.05 9.89 -0.63
C VAL A 336 22.20 8.60 0.16
N GLY A 337 22.52 8.72 1.46
CA GLY A 337 22.71 7.57 2.35
C GLY A 337 21.55 6.57 2.27
N PRO A 338 21.67 5.36 2.86
CA PRO A 338 20.78 4.21 2.67
C PRO A 338 19.38 4.40 3.29
N GLY A 339 18.70 5.49 2.93
CA GLY A 339 17.29 5.72 3.12
C GLY A 339 16.56 4.86 2.10
N ALA A 340 15.64 4.05 2.60
CA ALA A 340 14.73 3.22 1.82
C ALA A 340 14.14 4.02 0.63
N SER A 341 14.73 3.87 -0.56
CA SER A 341 14.37 4.62 -1.77
C SER A 341 13.18 3.99 -2.49
N GLY A 342 12.16 3.58 -1.73
CA GLY A 342 10.92 3.01 -2.25
C GLY A 342 9.71 3.82 -1.84
N ASP A 343 8.65 3.70 -2.62
CA ASP A 343 7.33 4.08 -2.15
C ASP A 343 6.86 3.08 -1.09
N PRO A 344 6.15 3.54 -0.05
CA PRO A 344 5.51 2.63 0.88
C PRO A 344 4.42 1.86 0.12
N ASP A 345 4.47 0.55 0.23
CA ASP A 345 3.43 -0.32 -0.26
C ASP A 345 2.25 -0.30 0.71
N VAL A 346 1.06 0.06 0.22
CA VAL A 346 -0.14 0.17 1.07
C VAL A 346 -1.12 -0.95 0.79
N LEU A 347 -1.33 -1.82 1.77
CA LEU A 347 -2.30 -2.91 1.71
C LEU A 347 -3.61 -2.52 2.40
N LEU A 348 -4.74 -2.81 1.76
CA LEU A 348 -6.06 -2.71 2.40
C LEU A 348 -6.51 -4.08 2.89
N LEU A 349 -6.57 -4.21 4.22
CA LEU A 349 -7.01 -5.41 4.91
C LEU A 349 -8.43 -5.22 5.46
N GLU A 350 -9.29 -6.20 5.23
CA GLU A 350 -10.66 -6.27 5.76
C GLU A 350 -10.73 -7.21 6.95
N PRO A 351 -11.54 -6.91 7.98
CA PRO A 351 -11.83 -7.87 9.04
C PRO A 351 -12.42 -9.15 8.46
N LEU A 352 -11.79 -10.28 8.77
CA LEU A 352 -12.29 -11.59 8.40
C LEU A 352 -13.53 -11.86 9.25
N ARG A 353 -14.71 -11.74 8.64
CA ARG A 353 -15.94 -12.17 9.30
C ARG A 353 -15.88 -13.68 9.35
N GLU A 354 -15.78 -14.27 10.54
CA GLU A 354 -16.05 -15.68 10.70
C GLU A 354 -17.45 -15.93 10.14
N SER A 355 -17.51 -16.52 8.95
CA SER A 355 -18.75 -17.04 8.43
C SER A 355 -19.16 -18.10 9.44
N ARG A 356 -20.17 -17.79 10.26
CA ARG A 356 -20.87 -18.79 11.05
C ARG A 356 -21.40 -19.80 10.05
N LEU A 357 -20.64 -20.89 9.89
CA LEU A 357 -20.95 -22.02 9.03
C LEU A 357 -22.23 -22.71 9.48
#